data_AF-A0ABD0QUN5-F1
#
_entry.id   AF-A0ABD0QUN5-F1
#
_cell.length_a   1.000
_cell.length_b   1.000
_cell.length_c   1.000
_cell.angle_alpha   90.00
_cell.angle_beta   90.00
_cell.angle_gamma   90.00
#
_symmetry.space_group_name_H-M   'P 1'
#
loop_
_entity.id
_entity.type
_entity.pdbx_description
1 polymer ?
#
loop_
_entity_poly.entity_id
_entity_poly.type
_entity_poly.pdbx_seq_one_letter_code
_entity_poly.pdbx_strand_id
1 'polypeptide(L)' 'MVQRIWEFFGKAEVDLFTSKDNSHCPIYYLKDRDVLAHSWPNLLLYAFSPTSLIPQVI' A
#
# COMPACT_ATOMS: atom_id res chain seq x y z
N MET A 1 10.11 -7.47 -7.49
CA MET A 1 9.29 -6.54 -8.30
C MET A 1 9.31 -5.14 -7.70
N VAL A 2 8.91 -4.96 -6.44
CA VAL A 2 8.82 -3.66 -5.76
C VAL A 2 10.10 -2.81 -5.80
N GLN A 3 11.29 -3.45 -5.76
CA GLN A 3 12.57 -2.75 -5.83
C GLN A 3 12.71 -1.88 -7.07
N ARG A 4 12.29 -2.37 -8.25
CA ARG A 4 12.30 -1.57 -9.49
C ARG A 4 11.34 -0.39 -9.42
N ILE A 5 10.18 -0.56 -8.77
CA ILE A 5 9.23 0.55 -8.56
C ILE A 5 9.88 1.63 -7.69
N TRP A 6 10.56 1.24 -6.62
CA TRP A 6 11.25 2.17 -5.73
C TRP A 6 12.44 2.88 -6.37
N GLU A 7 13.13 2.27 -7.32
CA GLU A 7 14.18 2.94 -8.10
C GLU A 7 13.64 4.14 -8.88
N PHE A 8 12.39 4.08 -9.35
CA PHE A 8 11.76 5.18 -10.11
C PHE A 8 11.00 6.18 -9.23
N PHE A 9 10.32 5.72 -8.18
CA PHE A 9 9.39 6.53 -7.39
C PHE A 9 9.86 6.81 -5.97
N GLY A 10 10.99 6.26 -5.55
CA GLY A 10 11.45 6.27 -4.17
C GLY A 10 10.88 5.12 -3.34
N LYS A 11 11.57 4.80 -2.24
CA LYS A 11 11.15 3.72 -1.34
C LYS A 11 9.95 4.14 -0.51
N ALA A 12 8.89 3.34 -0.55
CA ALA A 12 7.73 3.56 0.30
C ALA A 12 8.05 3.35 1.78
N GLU A 13 7.42 4.15 2.63
CA GLU A 13 7.56 4.09 4.09
C GLU A 13 6.48 3.20 4.71
N VAL A 14 5.33 3.08 4.05
CA VAL A 14 4.18 2.27 4.51
C VAL A 14 3.69 1.36 3.39
N ASP A 15 3.44 0.10 3.71
CA ASP A 15 2.83 -0.90 2.82
C ASP A 15 1.37 -1.13 3.20
N LEU A 16 0.46 -0.94 2.25
CA LEU A 16 -0.97 -0.98 2.43
C LEU A 16 -1.55 -2.26 1.82
N PHE A 17 -2.59 -2.79 2.47
CA PHE A 17 -3.26 -4.04 2.11
C PHE A 17 -2.35 -5.27 2.23
N THR A 18 -1.44 -5.25 3.20
CA THR A 18 -0.44 -6.30 3.39
C THR A 18 -0.40 -6.79 4.83
N SER A 19 0.10 -8.00 5.03
CA SER A 19 0.39 -8.59 6.33
C SER A 19 1.87 -8.51 6.67
N LYS A 20 2.23 -8.98 7.87
CA LYS A 20 3.62 -9.07 8.31
C LYS A 20 4.47 -9.93 7.38
N ASP A 21 3.88 -10.98 6.80
CA ASP A 21 4.62 -12.02 6.08
C ASP A 21 4.95 -11.61 4.64
N ASN A 22 4.22 -10.65 4.08
CA ASN A 22 4.37 -10.17 2.71
C ASN A 22 4.59 -8.65 2.60
N SER A 23 4.73 -7.95 3.72
CA SER A 23 5.06 -6.52 3.73
C SER A 23 6.46 -6.26 3.17
N HIS A 24 6.57 -5.22 2.35
CA HIS A 24 7.84 -4.68 1.87
C HIS A 24 8.36 -3.54 2.75
N CYS A 25 7.51 -3.00 3.64
CA CYS A 25 7.83 -1.88 4.52
C CYS A 25 7.83 -2.30 6.00
N PRO A 26 8.60 -1.60 6.87
CA PRO A 26 8.56 -1.83 8.31
C PRO A 26 7.18 -1.52 8.92
N ILE A 27 6.48 -0.54 8.35
CA ILE A 27 5.13 -0.14 8.74
C ILE A 27 4.16 -0.67 7.69
N TYR A 28 3.11 -1.35 8.13
CA TYR A 28 2.12 -1.91 7.24
C TYR A 28 0.72 -1.99 7.83
N TYR A 29 -0.29 -2.00 6.95
CA TYR A 29 -1.70 -2.05 7.31
C TYR A 29 -2.45 -3.12 6.50
N LEU A 30 -3.19 -3.96 7.22
CA LEU A 30 -3.78 -5.20 6.70
C LEU A 30 -5.20 -5.06 6.15
N LYS A 31 -5.95 -4.01 6.55
CA LYS A 31 -7.41 -3.97 6.41
C LYS A 31 -7.92 -2.84 5.51
N ASP A 32 -8.84 -3.25 4.65
CA ASP A 32 -9.48 -2.50 3.58
C ASP A 32 -10.19 -1.21 3.98
N ARG A 33 -10.81 -1.14 5.17
CA ARG A 33 -11.60 0.06 5.55
C ARG A 33 -10.80 1.13 6.28
N ASP A 34 -9.88 0.72 7.15
CA ASP A 34 -9.14 1.69 7.96
C ASP A 34 -8.07 2.39 7.13
N VAL A 35 -7.49 1.70 6.13
CA VAL A 35 -6.51 2.29 5.19
C VAL A 35 -7.13 3.40 4.34
N LEU A 36 -8.36 3.18 3.85
CA LEU A 36 -9.05 4.15 2.99
C LEU A 36 -9.58 5.36 3.76
N ALA A 37 -9.87 5.19 5.05
CA ALA A 37 -10.32 6.28 5.93
C ALA A 37 -9.15 7.03 6.60
N HIS A 38 -7.92 6.55 6.46
CA HIS A 38 -6.76 7.15 7.12
C HIS A 38 -6.27 8.40 6.39
N SER A 39 -6.09 9.49 7.13
CA SER A 39 -5.41 10.69 6.63
C SER A 39 -3.90 10.44 6.64
N TRP A 40 -3.36 10.02 5.49
CA TRP A 40 -1.93 9.79 5.36
C TRP A 40 -1.14 11.10 5.39
N PRO A 41 -0.02 11.18 6.15
CA PRO A 41 0.93 12.27 6.01
C PRO A 41 1.51 12.31 4.60
N ASN A 42 2.22 13.38 4.24
CA ASN A 42 2.92 13.47 2.95
C ASN A 42 4.14 12.54 2.92
N LEU A 43 3.89 11.25 2.66
CA LEU A 43 4.88 10.17 2.61
C LEU A 43 4.58 9.21 1.46
N LEU A 44 5.57 8.41 1.08
CA LEU A 44 5.41 7.43 0.00
C LEU A 44 4.71 6.17 0.51
N LEU A 45 3.55 5.87 -0.09
CA LEU A 45 2.74 4.69 0.17
C LEU A 45 2.94 3.66 -0.93
N TYR A 46 3.14 2.40 -0.55
CA TYR A 46 3.00 1.28 -1.47
C TYR A 46 1.67 0.59 -1.22
N ALA A 47 0.89 0.37 -2.27
CA ALA A 47 -0.41 -0.27 -2.16
C ALA A 47 -0.62 -1.22 -3.33
N PHE A 48 -1.03 -2.44 -3.03
CA PHE A 48 -1.57 -3.36 -4.01
C PHE A 48 -2.97 -3.77 -3.57
N SER A 49 -3.96 -2.96 -3.95
CA SER A 49 -5.33 -3.13 -3.45
C SER A 49 -5.94 -4.46 -3.88
N PRO A 50 -6.66 -5.17 -3.00
CA PRO A 50 -7.54 -6.27 -3.38
C PRO A 50 -8.47 -5.84 -4.52
N THR A 51 -8.72 -6.75 -5.46
CA THR A 51 -9.61 -6.48 -6.60
C THR A 51 -11.04 -6.15 -6.17
N SER A 52 -11.45 -6.56 -4.97
CA SER A 52 -12.72 -6.19 -4.35
C SER A 52 -12.86 -4.70 -4.01
N LEU A 53 -11.75 -3.97 -3.90
CA LEU A 53 -11.71 -2.54 -3.58
C LEU A 53 -11.59 -1.63 -4.80
N ILE A 54 -11.26 -2.19 -5.96
CA ILE A 54 -11.24 -1.44 -7.21
C ILE A 54 -12.71 -1.27 -7.61
N PRO A 55 -13.25 -0.04 -7.69
CA PRO A 55 -14.60 0.16 -8.18
C PRO A 55 -14.70 -0.49 -9.56
N GLN A 56 -15.66 -1.40 -9.75
CA GLN A 56 -15.93 -1.93 -11.08
C GLN A 56 -16.48 -0.78 -11.92
N VAL A 57 -15.59 -0.13 -12.68
CA VAL A 57 -15.99 0.79 -13.74
C VAL A 57 -16.59 -0.08 -14.83
N ILE A 58 -17.92 -0.18 -14.86
CA ILE A 58 -18.70 -0.74 -15.96
C ILE A 58 -18.84 0.35 -17.02
#